data_AF-A0A6J4PT23-F1
#
_entry.id   AF-A0A6J4PT23-F1
#
_cell.length_a   1.000
_cell.length_b   1.000
_cell.length_c   1.000
_cell.angle_alpha   90.00
_cell.angle_beta   90.00
_cell.angle_gamma   90.00
#
_symmetry.space_group_name_H-M   'P 1'
#
loop_
_entity.id
_entity.type
_entity.pdbx_description
1 polymer ?
#
loop_
_entity_poly.entity_id
_entity_poly.type
_entity_poly.pdbx_seq_one_letter_code
_entity_poly.pdbx_strand_id
1 'polypeptide(L)'
;MSADTATRKQAAASYLARGIAVIPVPAGEKNPNRPDWQGERLTTEDVPRCWTNGQNVGLLTGEPSAGRVDADLDADEAVRVAGRFLPPTLTSGRESRPHSHWWYSCPNTESRDWKDTDGSKLVELRATGRQTLVWPSTHPSGDGYLWYDEGIHLQAEIGAVELESRLRELAMAALLARHLPSVRDSKTNGGGRHDYALALAGFLLRSGRLDEGLALKILKAA
;
A
#
# COMPACT_ATOMS: atom_id res chain seq x y z
N MET A 1 25.78 10.31 17.99
CA MET A 1 24.66 9.63 17.31
C MET A 1 23.75 10.73 16.78
N SER A 2 23.38 10.73 15.50
CA SER A 2 22.47 11.76 14.97
C SER A 2 21.09 11.65 15.64
N ALA A 3 20.35 12.76 15.72
CA ALA A 3 18.98 12.76 16.25
C ALA A 3 18.11 11.71 15.54
N ASP A 4 18.23 11.60 14.21
CA ASP A 4 17.50 10.62 13.40
C ASP A 4 17.81 9.18 13.78
N THR A 5 19.07 8.87 14.09
CA THR A 5 19.46 7.50 14.50
C THR A 5 18.83 7.14 15.85
N ALA A 6 18.80 8.08 16.79
CA ALA A 6 18.17 7.86 18.09
C ALA A 6 16.65 7.63 17.94
N THR A 7 15.98 8.45 17.12
CA THR A 7 14.54 8.29 16.81
C THR A 7 14.26 6.94 16.15
N ARG A 8 15.09 6.52 15.18
CA ARG A 8 14.97 5.22 14.50
C ARG A 8 15.13 4.04 15.46
N LYS A 9 16.10 4.10 16.37
CA LYS A 9 16.26 3.09 17.44
C LYS A 9 15.01 3.02 18.32
N GLN A 10 14.54 4.17 18.82
CA GLN A 10 13.38 4.21 19.69
C GLN A 10 12.14 3.63 19.00
N ALA A 11 11.89 4.01 17.74
CA ALA A 11 10.78 3.50 16.95
C ALA A 11 10.90 1.98 16.72
N ALA A 12 12.06 1.48 16.28
CA ALA A 12 12.29 0.06 16.06
C ALA A 12 12.04 -0.77 17.33
N ALA A 13 12.57 -0.35 18.48
CA ALA A 13 12.29 -1.00 19.75
C ALA A 13 10.80 -0.97 20.12
N SER A 14 10.11 0.14 19.82
CA SER A 14 8.68 0.29 20.06
C SER A 14 7.82 -0.64 19.19
N TYR A 15 8.20 -0.87 17.94
CA TYR A 15 7.52 -1.83 17.07
C TYR A 15 7.72 -3.27 17.56
N LEU A 16 8.97 -3.64 17.88
CA LEU A 16 9.30 -4.98 18.38
C LEU A 16 8.56 -5.31 19.68
N ALA A 17 8.49 -4.35 20.61
CA ALA A 17 7.75 -4.50 21.86
C ALA A 17 6.23 -4.72 21.65
N ARG A 18 5.69 -4.38 20.48
CA ARG A 18 4.28 -4.61 20.08
C ARG A 18 4.10 -5.87 19.23
N GLY A 19 5.12 -6.71 19.10
CA GLY A 19 5.08 -7.91 18.25
C GLY A 19 5.03 -7.58 16.75
N ILE A 20 5.61 -6.45 16.34
CA ILE A 20 5.76 -6.05 14.95
C ILE A 20 7.22 -6.26 14.57
N ALA A 21 7.49 -7.21 13.68
CA ALA A 21 8.85 -7.48 13.21
C ALA A 21 9.33 -6.36 12.29
N VAL A 22 10.52 -5.84 12.59
CA VAL A 22 11.19 -4.80 11.80
C VAL A 22 12.64 -5.18 11.52
N ILE A 23 13.16 -4.69 10.40
CA ILE A 23 14.54 -4.88 9.96
C ILE A 23 15.19 -3.52 9.63
N PRO A 24 16.51 -3.39 9.82
CA PRO A 24 17.23 -2.22 9.32
C PRO A 24 17.33 -2.28 7.80
N VAL A 25 17.01 -1.16 7.17
CA VAL A 25 17.24 -0.92 5.74
C VAL A 25 18.29 0.20 5.63
N PRO A 26 19.26 0.16 4.69
CA PRO A 26 20.26 1.22 4.59
C PRO A 26 19.64 2.62 4.55
N ALA A 27 20.37 3.61 5.09
CA ALA A 27 19.88 4.98 5.22
C ALA A 27 19.48 5.56 3.86
N GLY A 28 18.25 6.08 3.74
CA GLY A 28 17.74 6.63 2.48
C GLY A 28 17.43 5.58 1.41
N GLU A 29 17.53 4.29 1.71
CA GLU A 29 17.24 3.21 0.77
C GLU A 29 15.89 2.56 1.04
N LYS A 30 15.38 1.83 0.04
CA LYS A 30 14.19 0.97 0.18
C LYS A 30 14.50 -0.52 0.22
N ASN A 31 15.66 -0.92 -0.29
CA ASN A 31 16.04 -2.32 -0.39
C ASN A 31 16.94 -2.70 0.80
N PRO A 32 16.62 -3.76 1.57
CA PRO A 32 17.49 -4.28 2.62
C PRO A 32 18.91 -4.66 2.14
N ASN A 33 19.11 -4.88 0.84
CA ASN A 33 20.39 -5.11 0.16
C ASN A 33 21.22 -6.28 0.74
N ARG A 34 20.54 -7.34 1.19
CA ARG A 34 21.16 -8.58 1.67
C ARG A 34 20.23 -9.78 1.40
N PRO A 35 20.74 -11.01 1.27
CA PRO A 35 19.88 -12.19 1.13
C PRO A 35 19.10 -12.48 2.42
N ASP A 36 18.01 -13.24 2.29
CA ASP A 36 17.24 -13.84 3.38
C ASP A 36 16.68 -12.88 4.46
N TRP A 37 16.63 -11.57 4.17
CA TRP A 37 16.09 -10.56 5.08
C TRP A 37 14.64 -10.82 5.50
N GLN A 38 13.87 -11.53 4.67
CA GLN A 38 12.48 -11.92 4.95
C GLN A 38 12.37 -12.84 6.17
N GLY A 39 13.42 -13.62 6.43
CA GLY A 39 13.50 -14.57 7.54
C GLY A 39 14.01 -13.96 8.85
N GLU A 40 14.44 -12.70 8.85
CA GLU A 40 14.98 -12.08 10.06
C GLU A 40 13.92 -11.90 11.14
N ARG A 41 14.32 -12.18 12.38
CA ARG A 41 13.50 -12.04 13.60
C ARG A 41 14.33 -11.36 14.68
N LEU A 42 14.54 -10.05 14.48
CA LEU A 42 15.26 -9.23 15.45
C LEU A 42 14.45 -9.06 16.73
N THR A 43 15.14 -8.90 17.86
CA THR A 43 14.53 -8.58 19.15
C THR A 43 14.92 -7.17 19.60
N THR A 44 14.31 -6.69 20.69
CA THR A 44 14.62 -5.37 21.27
C THR A 44 16.10 -5.21 21.62
N GLU A 45 16.77 -6.31 21.99
CA GLU A 45 18.18 -6.36 22.34
C GLU A 45 19.10 -6.13 21.12
N ASP A 46 18.61 -6.39 19.91
CA ASP A 46 19.36 -6.19 18.67
C ASP A 46 19.37 -4.74 18.20
N VAL A 47 18.42 -3.92 18.65
CA VAL A 47 18.24 -2.56 18.16
C VAL A 47 19.51 -1.70 18.28
N PRO A 48 20.26 -1.71 19.41
CA PRO A 48 21.46 -0.90 19.55
C PRO A 48 22.55 -1.20 18.52
N ARG A 49 22.68 -2.48 18.10
CA ARG A 49 23.68 -2.94 17.10
C ARG A 49 23.19 -2.78 15.66
N CYS A 50 21.87 -2.82 15.43
CA CYS A 50 21.29 -2.84 14.09
C CYS A 50 20.98 -1.45 13.51
N TRP A 51 20.74 -0.41 14.33
CA TRP A 51 20.45 0.96 13.86
C TRP A 51 21.56 1.93 14.27
N THR A 52 22.72 1.89 13.62
CA THR A 52 23.93 2.61 14.08
C THR A 52 24.23 3.88 13.28
N ASN A 53 23.82 3.94 12.02
CA ASN A 53 24.20 4.99 11.07
C ASN A 53 23.00 5.58 10.31
N GLY A 54 21.82 5.60 10.94
CA GLY A 54 20.61 6.13 10.33
C GLY A 54 19.91 5.16 9.39
N GLN A 55 19.98 3.85 9.63
CA GLN A 55 19.18 2.89 8.85
C GLN A 55 17.67 3.16 8.96
N ASN A 56 16.97 3.06 7.83
CA ASN A 56 15.51 3.06 7.79
C ASN A 56 14.93 1.86 8.56
N VAL A 57 13.63 1.95 8.89
CA VAL A 57 12.86 0.91 9.57
C VAL A 57 11.93 0.25 8.56
N GLY A 58 12.28 -0.96 8.12
CA GLY A 58 11.42 -1.78 7.27
C GLY A 58 10.58 -2.72 8.13
N LEU A 59 9.26 -2.58 8.06
CA LEU A 59 8.30 -3.45 8.75
C LEU A 59 8.04 -4.70 7.90
N LEU A 60 8.29 -5.89 8.46
CA LEU A 60 8.01 -7.17 7.78
C LEU A 60 6.50 -7.49 7.84
N THR A 61 5.83 -7.59 6.70
CA THR A 61 4.39 -7.82 6.63
C THR A 61 4.02 -9.30 6.78
N GLY A 62 2.77 -9.58 7.13
CA GLY A 62 2.19 -10.92 7.29
C GLY A 62 2.47 -11.55 8.65
N GLU A 63 2.73 -12.87 8.63
CA GLU A 63 3.01 -13.69 9.82
C GLU A 63 4.04 -13.09 10.78
N PRO A 64 5.21 -12.55 10.34
CA PRO A 64 6.21 -11.97 11.23
C PRO A 64 5.69 -10.83 12.10
N SER A 65 4.62 -10.15 11.66
CA SER A 65 4.00 -9.03 12.38
C SER A 65 2.57 -9.36 12.79
N ALA A 66 2.31 -10.60 13.20
CA ALA A 66 1.01 -11.08 13.68
C ALA A 66 -0.14 -10.93 12.67
N GLY A 67 0.13 -11.20 11.39
CA GLY A 67 -0.88 -11.17 10.33
C GLY A 67 -1.17 -9.77 9.77
N ARG A 68 -0.34 -8.76 10.10
CA ARG A 68 -0.50 -7.39 9.58
C ARG A 68 -0.06 -7.27 8.14
N VAL A 69 -0.95 -6.86 7.26
CA VAL A 69 -0.69 -6.68 5.83
C VAL A 69 -0.76 -5.22 5.44
N ASP A 70 -0.07 -4.87 4.37
CA ASP A 70 -0.10 -3.53 3.77
C ASP A 70 -0.73 -3.59 2.38
N ALA A 71 -1.79 -2.82 2.17
CA ALA A 71 -2.29 -2.47 0.85
C ALA A 71 -1.57 -1.20 0.37
N ASP A 72 -0.52 -1.37 -0.42
CA ASP A 72 0.27 -0.28 -1.00
C ASP A 72 -0.35 0.20 -2.31
N LEU A 73 -0.68 1.48 -2.37
CA LEU A 73 -1.33 2.14 -3.49
C LEU A 73 -0.28 2.89 -4.31
N ASP A 74 0.25 2.19 -5.31
CA ASP A 74 1.27 2.71 -6.22
C ASP A 74 0.73 3.74 -7.21
N ALA A 75 -0.57 3.72 -7.53
CA ALA A 75 -1.23 4.64 -8.45
C ALA A 75 -1.92 5.81 -7.74
N ASP A 76 -1.78 7.03 -8.26
CA ASP A 76 -2.48 8.21 -7.71
C ASP A 76 -4.00 8.08 -7.86
N GLU A 77 -4.45 7.44 -8.94
CA GLU A 77 -5.86 7.09 -9.15
C GLU A 77 -6.37 6.18 -8.03
N ALA A 78 -5.58 5.18 -7.63
CA ALA A 78 -5.93 4.27 -6.54
C ALA A 78 -6.00 5.00 -5.19
N VAL A 79 -5.01 5.85 -4.87
CA VAL A 79 -5.01 6.64 -3.63
C VAL A 79 -6.28 7.51 -3.53
N ARG A 80 -6.67 8.18 -4.61
CA ARG A 80 -7.84 9.09 -4.63
C ARG A 80 -9.17 8.39 -4.36
N VAL A 81 -9.31 7.12 -4.75
CA VAL A 81 -10.58 6.40 -4.66
C VAL A 81 -10.58 5.27 -3.63
N ALA A 82 -9.45 5.04 -2.94
CA ALA A 82 -9.27 3.96 -1.98
C ALA A 82 -10.43 3.81 -0.99
N GLY A 83 -10.84 4.92 -0.34
CA GLY A 83 -11.92 4.93 0.65
C GLY A 83 -13.31 4.54 0.13
N ARG A 84 -13.50 4.41 -1.19
CA ARG A 84 -14.74 3.85 -1.77
C ARG A 84 -14.76 2.32 -1.77
N PHE A 85 -13.60 1.69 -1.69
CA PHE A 85 -13.44 0.24 -1.80
C PHE A 85 -12.95 -0.39 -0.50
N LEU A 86 -12.07 0.32 0.19
CA LEU A 86 -11.36 -0.14 1.38
C LEU A 86 -12.05 0.36 2.65
N PRO A 87 -12.32 -0.51 3.64
CA PRO A 87 -12.80 -0.08 4.95
C PRO A 87 -11.80 0.88 5.60
N PRO A 88 -12.26 1.92 6.31
CA PRO A 88 -11.37 2.80 7.08
C PRO A 88 -10.48 1.99 8.02
N THR A 89 -9.19 2.33 8.04
CA THR A 89 -8.17 1.69 8.88
C THR A 89 -6.99 2.65 9.07
N LEU A 90 -6.01 2.25 9.89
CA LEU A 90 -4.72 2.92 9.99
C LEU A 90 -4.06 3.05 8.62
N THR A 91 -3.62 4.26 8.29
CA THR A 91 -2.87 4.52 7.06
C THR A 91 -1.50 5.09 7.35
N SER A 92 -0.56 4.86 6.43
CA SER A 92 0.72 5.54 6.38
C SER A 92 0.99 6.03 4.96
N GLY A 93 2.05 6.80 4.79
CA GLY A 93 2.39 7.38 3.50
C GLY A 93 3.65 8.21 3.61
N ARG A 94 4.00 8.88 2.52
CA ARG A 94 5.03 9.91 2.54
C ARG A 94 4.40 11.29 2.75
N GLU A 95 5.16 12.28 3.21
CA GLU A 95 4.67 13.65 3.35
C GLU A 95 4.06 14.19 2.06
N SER A 96 4.74 13.95 0.93
CA SER A 96 4.23 14.37 -0.39
C SER A 96 3.13 13.46 -0.96
N ARG A 97 2.94 12.26 -0.39
CA ARG A 97 1.97 11.26 -0.86
C ARG A 97 1.34 10.54 0.34
N PRO A 98 0.44 11.23 1.07
CA PRO A 98 -0.18 10.69 2.27
C PRO A 98 -1.15 9.55 1.93
N HIS A 99 -1.44 8.70 2.92
CA HIS A 99 -2.44 7.62 2.84
C HIS A 99 -2.25 6.63 1.67
N SER A 100 -1.00 6.41 1.22
CA SER A 100 -0.68 5.44 0.17
C SER A 100 -0.57 4.01 0.68
N HIS A 101 -0.46 3.79 1.98
CA HIS A 101 -0.40 2.47 2.60
C HIS A 101 -1.59 2.29 3.54
N TRP A 102 -2.35 1.21 3.36
CA TRP A 102 -3.53 0.89 4.16
C TRP A 102 -3.29 -0.42 4.91
N TRP A 103 -3.29 -0.35 6.24
CA TRP A 103 -2.83 -1.46 7.08
C TRP A 103 -4.00 -2.23 7.67
N TYR A 104 -3.98 -3.55 7.56
CA TYR A 104 -5.04 -4.42 8.06
C TYR A 104 -4.49 -5.57 8.88
N SER A 105 -5.28 -6.04 9.84
CA SER A 105 -5.09 -7.36 10.45
C SER A 105 -5.80 -8.40 9.57
N CYS A 106 -5.02 -9.22 8.88
CA CYS A 106 -5.52 -10.17 7.87
C CYS A 106 -4.58 -11.39 7.78
N PRO A 107 -4.58 -12.28 8.79
CA PRO A 107 -3.74 -13.47 8.79
C PRO A 107 -4.08 -14.43 7.64
N ASN A 108 -3.14 -15.32 7.29
CA ASN A 108 -3.28 -16.28 6.19
C ASN A 108 -3.50 -15.65 4.81
N THR A 109 -2.95 -14.46 4.60
CA THR A 109 -2.99 -13.73 3.33
C THR A 109 -1.72 -13.95 2.53
N GLU A 110 -1.86 -14.09 1.21
CA GLU A 110 -0.74 -14.13 0.27
C GLU A 110 -0.52 -12.76 -0.38
N SER A 111 0.72 -12.47 -0.73
CA SER A 111 1.03 -11.22 -1.44
C SER A 111 0.51 -11.28 -2.88
N ARG A 112 0.02 -10.15 -3.41
CA ARG A 112 -0.44 -10.04 -4.79
C ARG A 112 -0.20 -8.63 -5.33
N ASP A 113 0.17 -8.56 -6.60
CA ASP A 113 0.39 -7.30 -7.30
C ASP A 113 -0.67 -7.15 -8.39
N TRP A 114 -1.35 -6.00 -8.47
CA TRP A 114 -2.16 -5.60 -9.61
C TRP A 114 -1.42 -4.54 -10.40
N LYS A 115 -1.25 -4.79 -11.70
CA LYS A 115 -0.44 -3.97 -12.59
C LYS A 115 -1.26 -3.43 -13.74
N ASP A 116 -0.79 -2.33 -14.29
CA ASP A 116 -1.22 -1.78 -15.55
C ASP A 116 -0.64 -2.60 -16.72
N THR A 117 -1.14 -2.35 -17.92
CA THR A 117 -0.73 -2.94 -19.20
C THR A 117 0.73 -2.66 -19.57
N ASP A 118 1.32 -1.58 -19.04
CA ASP A 118 2.74 -1.27 -19.21
C ASP A 118 3.64 -1.92 -18.13
N GLY A 119 3.04 -2.68 -17.21
CA GLY A 119 3.72 -3.36 -16.11
C GLY A 119 3.94 -2.50 -14.87
N SER A 120 3.56 -1.22 -14.88
CA SER A 120 3.57 -0.37 -13.68
C SER A 120 2.58 -0.88 -12.65
N LYS A 121 2.91 -0.76 -11.36
CA LYS A 121 2.03 -1.24 -10.29
C LYS A 121 0.91 -0.23 -10.04
N LEU A 122 -0.29 -0.75 -9.81
CA LEU A 122 -1.46 0.04 -9.41
C LEU A 122 -1.69 -0.08 -7.90
N VAL A 123 -1.73 -1.32 -7.43
CA VAL A 123 -1.99 -1.70 -6.04
C VAL A 123 -1.18 -2.96 -5.74
N GLU A 124 -0.59 -3.05 -4.55
CA GLU A 124 0.01 -4.28 -4.01
C GLU A 124 -0.66 -4.66 -2.69
N LEU A 125 -0.96 -5.95 -2.52
CA LEU A 125 -1.18 -6.55 -1.22
C LEU A 125 0.14 -7.17 -0.76
N ARG A 126 0.71 -6.64 0.31
CA ARG A 126 1.96 -7.09 0.90
C ARG A 126 1.68 -7.88 2.18
N ALA A 127 1.88 -9.18 2.11
CA ALA A 127 1.80 -10.11 3.23
C ALA A 127 3.18 -10.72 3.54
N THR A 128 3.24 -11.97 4.03
CA THR A 128 4.52 -12.61 4.39
C THR A 128 5.51 -12.59 3.21
N GLY A 129 6.77 -12.24 3.51
CA GLY A 129 7.85 -12.16 2.51
C GLY A 129 8.06 -10.79 1.87
N ARG A 130 7.28 -9.77 2.28
CA ARG A 130 7.44 -8.38 1.87
C ARG A 130 7.80 -7.50 3.07
N GLN A 131 8.24 -6.28 2.80
CA GLN A 131 8.42 -5.23 3.81
C GLN A 131 7.86 -3.91 3.30
N THR A 132 7.47 -3.05 4.22
CA THR A 132 7.10 -1.66 3.93
C THR A 132 7.86 -0.72 4.88
N LEU A 133 8.44 0.35 4.32
CA LEU A 133 9.08 1.38 5.12
C LEU A 133 8.04 2.17 5.89
N VAL A 134 8.28 2.35 7.18
CA VAL A 134 7.39 3.08 8.09
C VAL A 134 8.12 4.22 8.78
N TRP A 135 7.39 5.13 9.42
CA TRP A 135 7.98 6.19 10.24
C TRP A 135 8.97 5.60 11.26
N PRO A 136 10.15 6.21 11.50
CA PRO A 136 10.68 7.49 10.97
C PRO A 136 11.69 7.31 9.81
N SER A 137 11.35 6.47 8.82
CA SER A 137 12.21 6.26 7.64
C SER A 137 12.19 7.45 6.69
N THR A 138 13.22 7.53 5.83
CA THR A 138 13.33 8.52 4.75
C THR A 138 13.40 7.81 3.41
N HIS A 139 12.56 8.23 2.45
CA HIS A 139 12.57 7.77 1.07
C HIS A 139 13.87 8.20 0.36
N PRO A 140 14.34 7.49 -0.69
CA PRO A 140 15.50 7.92 -1.51
C PRO A 140 15.43 9.35 -2.08
N SER A 141 14.22 9.92 -2.18
CA SER A 141 14.01 11.30 -2.61
C SER A 141 14.16 12.34 -1.48
N GLY A 142 14.45 11.93 -0.25
CA GLY A 142 14.47 12.77 0.94
C GLY A 142 13.11 12.92 1.64
N ASP A 143 12.05 12.37 1.08
CA ASP A 143 10.67 12.49 1.59
C ASP A 143 10.45 11.58 2.82
N GLY A 144 9.81 12.11 3.87
CA GLY A 144 9.60 11.41 5.14
C GLY A 144 8.40 10.46 5.11
N TYR A 145 8.52 9.29 5.75
CA TYR A 145 7.36 8.41 5.97
C TYR A 145 6.65 8.76 7.28
N LEU A 146 5.32 8.85 7.26
CA LEU A 146 4.45 9.20 8.39
C LEU A 146 3.30 8.20 8.56
N TRP A 147 2.81 8.05 9.80
CA TRP A 147 1.50 7.47 10.11
C TRP A 147 0.44 8.57 10.11
N TYR A 148 -0.73 8.31 9.53
CA TYR A 148 -1.79 9.31 9.32
C TYR A 148 -3.10 9.01 10.08
N ASP A 149 -3.03 8.25 11.16
CA ASP A 149 -4.10 8.10 12.15
C ASP A 149 -3.46 7.81 13.53
N GLU A 150 -4.09 8.22 14.62
CA GLU A 150 -3.47 8.30 15.96
C GLU A 150 -3.37 6.95 16.70
N GLY A 151 -3.48 5.81 16.02
CA GLY A 151 -3.35 4.52 16.70
C GLY A 151 -2.98 3.33 15.80
N ILE A 152 -1.76 2.82 15.97
CA ILE A 152 -1.35 1.50 15.43
C ILE A 152 -2.27 0.35 15.90
N HIS A 153 -3.00 0.57 17.00
CA HIS A 153 -3.95 -0.37 17.58
C HIS A 153 -5.34 -0.36 16.92
N LEU A 154 -5.59 0.51 15.95
CA LEU A 154 -6.88 0.68 15.27
C LEU A 154 -6.92 0.04 13.87
N GLN A 155 -6.03 -0.92 13.59
CA GLN A 155 -6.07 -1.63 12.32
C GLN A 155 -7.38 -2.42 12.23
N ALA A 156 -8.13 -2.18 11.16
CA ALA A 156 -9.33 -2.94 10.88
C ALA A 156 -8.98 -4.40 10.60
N GLU A 157 -9.81 -5.30 11.12
CA GLU A 157 -9.79 -6.72 10.76
C GLU A 157 -10.60 -6.93 9.48
N ILE A 158 -10.08 -7.76 8.58
CA ILE A 158 -10.76 -8.14 7.35
C ILE A 158 -10.30 -9.53 6.92
N GLY A 159 -11.18 -10.32 6.31
CA GLY A 159 -10.81 -11.64 5.78
C GLY A 159 -10.01 -11.55 4.48
N ALA A 160 -9.08 -12.48 4.26
CA ALA A 160 -8.18 -12.48 3.09
C ALA A 160 -8.93 -12.41 1.75
N VAL A 161 -9.97 -13.23 1.58
CA VAL A 161 -10.79 -13.25 0.36
C VAL A 161 -11.50 -11.93 0.11
N GLU A 162 -12.02 -11.30 1.17
CA GLU A 162 -12.71 -10.02 1.08
C GLU A 162 -11.74 -8.89 0.73
N LEU A 163 -10.61 -8.80 1.44
CA LEU A 163 -9.57 -7.80 1.18
C LEU A 163 -9.04 -7.91 -0.26
N GLU A 164 -8.74 -9.13 -0.72
CA GLU A 164 -8.31 -9.37 -2.09
C GLU A 164 -9.36 -8.93 -3.11
N SER A 165 -10.65 -9.22 -2.88
CA SER A 165 -11.72 -8.78 -3.77
C SER A 165 -11.78 -7.26 -3.85
N ARG A 166 -11.73 -6.57 -2.70
CA ARG A 166 -11.78 -5.10 -2.63
C ARG A 166 -10.58 -4.45 -3.31
N LEU A 167 -9.37 -5.00 -3.14
CA LEU A 167 -8.17 -4.50 -3.82
C LEU A 167 -8.22 -4.73 -5.33
N ARG A 168 -8.78 -5.86 -5.78
CA ARG A 168 -9.04 -6.11 -7.21
C ARG A 168 -10.03 -5.09 -7.79
N GLU A 169 -11.11 -4.78 -7.08
CA GLU A 169 -12.08 -3.75 -7.49
C GLU A 169 -11.43 -2.35 -7.56
N LEU A 170 -10.63 -2.00 -6.55
CA LEU A 170 -9.87 -0.75 -6.50
C LEU A 170 -8.89 -0.66 -7.68
N ALA A 171 -8.12 -1.73 -7.93
CA ALA A 171 -7.19 -1.78 -9.05
C ALA A 171 -7.91 -1.66 -10.40
N MET A 172 -9.10 -2.27 -10.56
CA MET A 172 -9.92 -2.12 -11.75
C MET A 172 -10.35 -0.66 -11.94
N ALA A 173 -10.84 0.00 -10.89
CA ALA A 173 -11.21 1.41 -10.96
C ALA A 173 -10.02 2.31 -11.30
N ALA A 174 -8.86 2.09 -10.68
CA ALA A 174 -7.63 2.83 -10.96
C ALA A 174 -7.15 2.63 -12.41
N LEU A 175 -7.19 1.39 -12.91
CA LEU A 175 -6.83 1.07 -14.29
C LEU A 175 -7.75 1.80 -15.28
N LEU A 176 -9.06 1.74 -15.06
CA LEU A 176 -10.03 2.40 -15.92
C LEU A 176 -9.84 3.92 -15.92
N ALA A 177 -9.67 4.52 -14.74
CA ALA A 177 -9.44 5.96 -14.59
C ALA A 177 -8.24 6.44 -15.40
N ARG A 178 -7.14 5.68 -15.32
CA ARG A 178 -5.88 5.99 -16.00
C ARG A 178 -5.99 5.95 -17.52
N HIS A 179 -6.81 5.04 -18.05
CA HIS A 179 -7.00 4.83 -19.49
C HIS A 179 -8.22 5.55 -20.07
N LEU A 180 -8.89 6.41 -19.30
CA LEU A 180 -10.01 7.19 -19.82
C LEU A 180 -9.54 8.10 -20.97
N PRO A 181 -10.32 8.19 -22.07
CA PRO A 181 -10.06 9.17 -23.12
C PRO A 181 -9.94 10.59 -22.54
N SER A 182 -9.11 11.44 -23.17
CA SER A 182 -8.98 12.83 -22.75
C SER A 182 -10.34 13.54 -22.79
N VAL A 183 -10.58 14.42 -21.80
CA VAL A 183 -11.77 15.27 -21.80
C VAL A 183 -11.68 16.18 -23.02
N ARG A 184 -12.81 16.40 -23.69
CA ARG A 184 -12.88 17.39 -24.76
C ARG A 184 -12.68 18.78 -24.16
N ASP A 185 -11.62 19.47 -24.55
CA ASP A 185 -11.40 20.87 -24.22
C ASP A 185 -11.12 21.70 -25.49
N SER A 186 -10.97 23.01 -25.35
CA SER A 186 -10.79 23.93 -26.49
C SER A 186 -9.44 23.76 -27.22
N LYS A 187 -8.51 22.94 -26.69
CA LYS A 187 -7.16 22.75 -27.21
C LYS A 187 -6.89 21.31 -27.68
N THR A 188 -7.76 20.36 -27.34
CA THR A 188 -7.63 18.94 -27.68
C THR A 188 -8.81 18.50 -28.53
N ASN A 189 -8.55 17.67 -29.55
CA ASN A 189 -9.60 16.89 -30.24
C ASN A 189 -10.12 15.73 -29.35
N GLY A 190 -10.14 15.91 -28.02
CA GLY A 190 -10.59 14.92 -27.04
C GLY A 190 -12.08 14.63 -27.14
N GLY A 191 -12.56 13.65 -26.35
CA GLY A 191 -13.91 13.11 -26.44
C GLY A 191 -13.93 11.59 -26.33
N GLY A 192 -15.10 10.97 -26.56
CA GLY A 192 -15.24 9.51 -26.58
C GLY A 192 -15.41 8.83 -25.23
N ARG A 193 -15.39 9.56 -24.10
CA ARG A 193 -15.70 8.99 -22.77
C ARG A 193 -17.10 8.37 -22.69
N HIS A 194 -18.07 8.96 -23.39
CA HIS A 194 -19.44 8.42 -23.47
C HIS A 194 -19.44 7.04 -24.14
N ASP A 195 -18.86 6.95 -25.35
CA ASP A 195 -18.81 5.70 -26.11
C ASP A 195 -17.97 4.63 -25.40
N TYR A 196 -16.85 5.05 -24.77
CA TYR A 196 -16.02 4.20 -23.93
C TYR A 196 -16.83 3.61 -22.77
N ALA A 197 -17.56 4.46 -22.02
CA ALA A 197 -18.37 4.02 -20.90
C ALA A 197 -19.51 3.08 -21.35
N LEU A 198 -20.15 3.34 -22.49
CA LEU A 198 -21.17 2.45 -23.05
C LEU A 198 -20.61 1.07 -23.42
N ALA A 199 -19.50 1.03 -24.15
CA ALA A 199 -18.85 -0.22 -24.53
C ALA A 199 -18.39 -1.01 -23.30
N LEU A 200 -17.80 -0.33 -22.32
CA LEU A 200 -17.34 -0.93 -21.08
C LEU A 200 -18.50 -1.45 -20.22
N ALA A 201 -19.57 -0.67 -20.04
CA ALA A 201 -20.75 -1.12 -19.30
C ALA A 201 -21.40 -2.36 -19.96
N GLY A 202 -21.55 -2.34 -21.29
CA GLY A 202 -22.05 -3.48 -22.06
C GLY A 202 -21.14 -4.72 -21.99
N PHE A 203 -19.84 -4.54 -21.72
CA PHE A 203 -18.91 -5.65 -21.45
C PHE A 203 -19.04 -6.15 -20.00
N LEU A 204 -19.00 -5.25 -19.00
CA LEU A 204 -18.99 -5.62 -17.58
C LEU A 204 -20.29 -6.28 -17.13
N LEU A 205 -21.44 -5.87 -17.69
CA LEU A 205 -22.76 -6.35 -17.30
C LEU A 205 -23.22 -7.62 -18.05
N ARG A 206 -22.35 -8.25 -18.86
CA ARG A 206 -22.69 -9.56 -19.45
C ARG A 206 -22.82 -10.61 -18.36
N SER A 207 -23.75 -11.56 -18.57
CA SER A 207 -24.00 -12.65 -17.62
C SER A 207 -22.71 -13.36 -17.19
N GLY A 208 -22.55 -13.54 -15.88
CA GLY A 208 -21.38 -14.20 -15.27
C GLY A 208 -20.16 -13.32 -15.06
N ARG A 209 -20.26 -11.99 -15.22
CA ARG A 209 -19.16 -11.04 -14.97
C ARG A 209 -19.35 -10.28 -13.67
N LEU A 210 -19.78 -9.01 -13.73
CA LEU A 210 -20.05 -8.21 -12.54
C LEU A 210 -21.55 -8.01 -12.37
N ASP A 211 -22.01 -7.93 -11.12
CA ASP A 211 -23.34 -7.42 -10.84
C ASP A 211 -23.43 -5.92 -11.14
N GLU A 212 -24.66 -5.43 -11.30
CA GLU A 212 -24.93 -4.04 -11.65
C GLU A 212 -24.39 -3.05 -10.60
N GLY A 213 -24.51 -3.39 -9.31
CA GLY A 213 -24.06 -2.55 -8.22
C GLY A 213 -22.54 -2.36 -8.24
N LEU A 214 -21.80 -3.45 -8.42
CA LEU A 214 -20.35 -3.41 -8.50
C LEU A 214 -19.85 -2.69 -9.76
N ALA A 215 -20.45 -2.98 -10.93
CA ALA A 215 -20.12 -2.27 -12.16
C ALA A 215 -20.33 -0.76 -12.00
N LEU A 216 -21.45 -0.35 -11.40
CA LEU A 216 -21.76 1.05 -11.15
C LEU A 216 -20.77 1.69 -10.17
N LYS A 217 -20.39 0.98 -9.10
CA LYS A 217 -19.39 1.45 -8.12
C LYS A 217 -18.04 1.72 -8.79
N ILE A 218 -17.57 0.80 -9.64
CA ILE A 218 -16.30 0.92 -10.36
C ILE A 218 -16.36 2.07 -11.37
N LEU A 219 -17.40 2.13 -12.22
CA LEU A 219 -17.53 3.16 -13.25
C LEU A 219 -17.73 4.57 -12.67
N LYS A 220 -18.31 4.71 -11.48
CA LYS A 220 -18.42 6.01 -10.78
C LYS A 220 -17.12 6.45 -10.12
N ALA A 221 -16.21 5.52 -9.84
CA ALA A 221 -14.92 5.81 -9.22
C ALA A 221 -13.85 6.18 -10.25
N ALA A 222 -13.88 5.53 -11.42
CA ALA A 222 -13.03 5.86 -12.55
C ALA A 222 -13.38 7.21 -13.18
#